data_AF-A0A7C6ZX41-F1
#
_entry.id   AF-A0A7C6ZX41-F1
#
_cell.length_a   1.000
_cell.length_b   1.000
_cell.length_c   1.000
_cell.angle_alpha   90.00
_cell.angle_beta   90.00
_cell.angle_gamma   90.00
#
_symmetry.space_group_name_H-M   'P 1'
#
loop_
_entity.id
_entity.type
_entity.pdbx_description
1 polymer ?
#
loop_
_entity_poly.entity_id
_entity_poly.type
_entity_poly.pdbx_seq_one_letter_code
_entity_poly.pdbx_strand_id
1 'polypeptide(L)'
;MDAGRRFFGRERVIYEIVRGVLASQPQSFSLVGPKLVGKSQFLHYLASEDGPLLGEAFASQRPLAFEDGARVIVTWVDCDWQDARADLTAWIYHQIQRQVRAAGLSLDWPAIEAEVTISRRIWRVARALREQELRLVLLMDNFDRVFEEQWLRRDTVDELRPLTLEMALVVATEQPLHDLDRDLAASPLFNVMTQVFLGLLDPQAARAWVLAYADDFSGVNVLADALVDLTGMHPFLLRRLGDILLEVREMIVGGGALGPEHLPLVRLRLAEHGRLVFETSFRRLQKLPPRIRPESIDKLVRAMLGGSLPLAAVTMEDSAALNWLINQAMVICCVRGQQSGYQFFTPLFAEYLARRWQGDAMTAAPVAAPSAPPEDAFDQFSKTEAALLRYFKAHANQVVSTEQLLAEVWKRPDASNRRVQEAIRRLRLQLETMDKPIGAIENDRGRGYRFVPANASA
;
A
#
# COMPACT_ATOMS: atom_id res chain seq x y z
N MET A 1 -3.62 13.27 -17.50
CA MET A 1 -3.77 13.97 -16.21
C MET A 1 -2.39 14.08 -15.57
N ASP A 2 -1.80 15.26 -15.64
CA ASP A 2 -0.45 15.54 -15.12
C ASP A 2 -0.44 15.62 -13.59
N ALA A 3 -1.55 16.06 -12.99
CA ALA A 3 -1.75 16.11 -11.53
C ALA A 3 -1.63 14.75 -10.81
N GLY A 4 -1.91 13.63 -11.50
CA GLY A 4 -1.75 12.28 -10.94
C GLY A 4 -0.28 11.80 -10.88
N ARG A 5 0.64 12.54 -11.50
CA ARG A 5 2.08 12.25 -11.53
C ARG A 5 2.90 13.14 -10.60
N ARG A 6 2.34 14.28 -10.14
CA ARG A 6 3.00 15.18 -9.19
C ARG A 6 3.00 14.60 -7.78
N PHE A 7 4.05 14.90 -7.02
CA PHE A 7 4.17 14.55 -5.61
C PHE A 7 3.69 15.72 -4.73
N PHE A 8 2.90 15.44 -3.69
CA PHE A 8 2.30 16.47 -2.83
C PHE A 8 2.55 16.19 -1.35
N GLY A 9 2.89 17.25 -0.61
CA GLY A 9 3.09 17.21 0.84
C GLY A 9 4.41 16.57 1.26
N ARG A 10 4.49 16.23 2.55
CA ARG A 10 5.64 15.53 3.17
C ARG A 10 6.95 16.32 3.17
N GLU A 11 6.90 17.63 3.03
CA GLU A 11 8.06 18.50 2.90
C GLU A 11 9.02 18.32 4.08
N ARG A 12 8.50 18.24 5.31
CA ARG A 12 9.30 17.97 6.51
C ARG A 12 10.03 16.63 6.44
N VAL A 13 9.34 15.58 6.02
CA VAL A 13 9.89 14.22 5.95
C VAL A 13 10.93 14.12 4.83
N ILE A 14 10.66 14.74 3.68
CA ILE A 14 11.61 14.85 2.57
C ILE A 14 12.87 15.57 3.06
N TYR A 15 12.72 16.73 3.69
CA TYR A 15 13.84 17.53 4.19
C TYR A 15 14.68 16.73 5.19
N GLU A 16 14.04 16.09 6.16
CA GLU A 16 14.73 15.26 7.17
C GLU A 16 15.53 14.12 6.53
N ILE A 17 14.92 13.38 5.61
CA ILE A 17 15.58 12.26 4.92
C ILE A 17 16.72 12.78 4.04
N VAL A 18 16.50 13.79 3.19
CA VAL A 18 17.54 14.35 2.29
C VAL A 18 18.75 14.84 3.10
N ARG A 19 18.51 15.57 4.19
CA ARG A 19 19.59 16.08 5.05
C ARG A 19 20.34 14.95 5.76
N GLY A 20 19.63 13.91 6.20
CA GLY A 20 20.24 12.78 6.90
C GLY A 20 21.03 11.85 5.99
N VAL A 21 20.46 11.45 4.85
CA VAL A 21 21.12 10.51 3.91
C VAL A 21 22.35 11.12 3.24
N LEU A 22 22.36 12.45 3.06
CA LEU A 22 23.47 13.20 2.48
C LEU A 22 24.39 13.84 3.54
N ALA A 23 24.20 13.56 4.83
CA ALA A 23 25.09 14.06 5.86
C ALA A 23 26.53 13.51 5.69
N SER A 24 27.51 14.15 6.34
CA SER A 24 28.91 13.72 6.30
C SER A 24 29.07 12.27 6.76
N GLN A 25 28.38 11.92 7.85
CA GLN A 25 28.07 10.54 8.21
C GLN A 25 26.63 10.23 7.79
N PRO A 26 26.41 9.34 6.81
CA PRO A 26 25.07 9.08 6.29
C PRO A 26 24.17 8.48 7.36
N GLN A 27 22.94 8.97 7.43
CA GLN A 27 21.90 8.39 8.28
C GLN A 27 21.03 7.42 7.49
N SER A 28 20.51 6.41 8.18
CA SER A 28 19.57 5.45 7.62
C SER A 28 18.18 5.64 8.22
N PHE A 29 17.15 5.41 7.42
CA PHE A 29 15.77 5.69 7.75
C PHE A 29 14.87 4.48 7.53
N SER A 30 13.90 4.29 8.43
CA SER A 30 12.80 3.34 8.27
C SER A 30 11.51 4.13 8.04
N LEU A 31 11.01 4.11 6.82
CA LEU A 31 9.76 4.72 6.40
C LEU A 31 8.59 3.78 6.73
N VAL A 32 7.92 4.05 7.84
CA VAL A 32 6.86 3.19 8.39
C VAL A 32 5.48 3.75 8.02
N GLY A 33 4.56 2.92 7.54
CA GLY A 33 3.18 3.35 7.35
C GLY A 33 2.30 2.31 6.69
N PRO A 34 0.97 2.43 6.75
CA PRO A 34 0.07 1.42 6.22
C PRO A 34 0.19 1.23 4.70
N LYS A 35 -0.39 0.13 4.19
CA LYS A 35 -0.54 -0.04 2.74
C LYS A 35 -1.27 1.16 2.15
N LEU A 36 -0.91 1.53 0.91
CA LEU A 36 -1.55 2.58 0.12
C LEU A 36 -1.37 4.02 0.64
N VAL A 37 -0.55 4.22 1.69
CA VAL A 37 -0.23 5.56 2.22
C VAL A 37 0.79 6.34 1.36
N GLY A 38 1.30 5.71 0.30
CA GLY A 38 2.21 6.35 -0.66
C GLY A 38 3.71 6.13 -0.40
N LYS A 39 4.12 5.14 0.40
CA LYS A 39 5.54 4.83 0.66
C LYS A 39 6.34 4.59 -0.63
N SER A 40 5.86 3.71 -1.51
CA SER A 40 6.51 3.43 -2.80
C SER A 40 6.65 4.67 -3.66
N GLN A 41 5.62 5.53 -3.69
CA GLN A 41 5.67 6.78 -4.44
C GLN A 41 6.61 7.81 -3.81
N PHE A 42 6.73 7.82 -2.49
CA PHE A 42 7.73 8.61 -1.79
C PHE A 42 9.15 8.18 -2.19
N LEU A 43 9.43 6.87 -2.20
CA LEU A 43 10.74 6.37 -2.62
C LEU A 43 11.02 6.65 -4.10
N HIS A 44 10.05 6.47 -4.98
CA HIS A 44 10.20 6.82 -6.39
C HIS A 44 10.46 8.32 -6.60
N TYR A 45 9.79 9.18 -5.83
CA TYR A 45 10.01 10.61 -5.88
C TYR A 45 11.39 11.01 -5.38
N LEU A 46 11.91 10.35 -4.33
CA LEU A 46 13.31 10.54 -3.93
C LEU A 46 14.30 10.12 -5.03
N ALA A 47 14.02 9.04 -5.75
CA ALA A 47 14.89 8.48 -6.78
C ALA A 47 14.78 9.12 -8.15
N SER A 48 13.74 9.93 -8.41
CA SER A 48 13.53 10.53 -9.73
C SER A 48 14.62 11.55 -10.05
N GLU A 49 14.94 11.72 -11.32
CA GLU A 49 15.94 12.69 -11.81
C GLU A 49 15.60 14.13 -11.38
N ASP A 50 14.31 14.49 -11.43
CA ASP A 50 13.80 15.79 -10.93
C ASP A 50 13.49 15.80 -9.43
N GLY A 51 13.83 14.70 -8.73
CA GLY A 51 13.47 14.46 -7.33
C GLY A 51 14.41 15.13 -6.32
N PRO A 52 14.07 15.10 -5.02
CA PRO A 52 14.82 15.82 -3.98
C PRO A 52 16.29 15.43 -3.81
N LEU A 53 16.69 14.21 -4.21
CA LEU A 53 18.08 13.78 -4.11
C LEU A 53 18.93 14.22 -5.31
N LEU A 54 18.32 14.38 -6.49
CA LEU A 54 19.01 14.53 -7.77
C LEU A 54 18.72 15.87 -8.47
N GLY A 55 17.48 16.34 -8.44
CA GLY A 55 17.00 17.46 -9.23
C GLY A 55 17.52 18.83 -8.77
N GLU A 56 17.80 19.69 -9.76
CA GLU A 56 18.31 21.05 -9.57
C GLU A 56 17.39 21.94 -8.72
N ALA A 57 16.07 21.75 -8.83
CA ALA A 57 15.09 22.49 -8.04
C ALA A 57 15.25 22.30 -6.52
N PHE A 58 15.93 21.23 -6.10
CA PHE A 58 16.16 20.89 -4.69
C PHE A 58 17.62 21.11 -4.26
N ALA A 59 18.48 21.66 -5.12
CA ALA A 59 19.91 21.86 -4.84
C ALA A 59 20.15 22.54 -3.48
N SER A 60 19.43 23.63 -3.20
CA SER A 60 19.55 24.40 -1.96
C SER A 60 19.10 23.67 -0.69
N GLN A 61 18.36 22.56 -0.82
CA GLN A 61 17.93 21.73 0.32
C GLN A 61 18.98 20.67 0.68
N ARG A 62 19.90 20.35 -0.25
CA ARG A 62 20.99 19.41 -0.04
C ARG A 62 22.13 20.08 0.74
N PRO A 63 22.98 19.30 1.45
CA PRO A 63 24.23 19.83 1.99
C PRO A 63 25.16 20.31 0.87
N LEU A 64 25.99 21.33 1.13
CA LEU A 64 26.91 21.95 0.16
C LEU A 64 27.72 20.93 -0.68
N ALA A 65 28.22 19.86 -0.04
CA ALA A 65 29.01 18.83 -0.71
C ALA A 65 28.22 18.04 -1.80
N PHE A 66 26.89 18.09 -1.74
CA PHE A 66 25.96 17.38 -2.61
C PHE A 66 24.92 18.34 -3.22
N GLU A 67 25.23 19.65 -3.29
CA GLU A 67 24.37 20.60 -4.02
C GLU A 67 24.26 20.23 -5.49
N ASP A 68 25.31 19.64 -6.07
CA ASP A 68 25.29 18.98 -7.37
C ASP A 68 24.78 17.54 -7.22
N GLY A 69 23.63 17.26 -7.84
CA GLY A 69 22.97 15.96 -7.81
C GLY A 69 23.76 14.84 -8.47
N ALA A 70 24.69 15.16 -9.38
CA ALA A 70 25.57 14.17 -10.01
C ALA A 70 26.49 13.48 -9.00
N ARG A 71 26.66 14.06 -7.80
CA ARG A 71 27.42 13.45 -6.70
C ARG A 71 26.64 12.41 -5.89
N VAL A 72 25.38 12.14 -6.26
CA VAL A 72 24.52 11.20 -5.56
C VAL A 72 24.11 10.07 -6.49
N ILE A 73 24.33 8.83 -6.06
CA ILE A 73 23.90 7.62 -6.76
C ILE A 73 22.76 7.02 -5.97
N VAL A 74 21.57 6.95 -6.58
CA VAL A 74 20.37 6.39 -5.94
C VAL A 74 20.02 5.05 -6.57
N THR A 75 20.08 3.99 -5.77
CA THR A 75 19.63 2.65 -6.17
C THR A 75 18.29 2.36 -5.51
N TRP A 76 17.26 2.06 -6.31
CA TRP A 76 15.96 1.63 -5.81
C TRP A 76 15.75 0.13 -6.04
N VAL A 77 15.25 -0.56 -5.03
CA VAL A 77 14.99 -2.00 -5.02
C VAL A 77 13.63 -2.29 -4.43
N ASP A 78 12.78 -3.00 -5.17
CA ASP A 78 11.56 -3.61 -4.63
C ASP A 78 11.87 -4.99 -4.08
N CYS A 79 11.76 -5.18 -2.76
CA CYS A 79 12.02 -6.46 -2.13
C CYS A 79 10.94 -7.51 -2.44
N ASP A 80 9.79 -7.11 -3.00
CA ASP A 80 8.75 -8.05 -3.40
C ASP A 80 9.03 -8.69 -4.78
N TRP A 81 10.00 -8.17 -5.56
CA TRP A 81 10.34 -8.69 -6.89
C TRP A 81 11.00 -10.06 -6.85
N GLN A 82 10.62 -10.92 -7.81
CA GLN A 82 11.02 -12.33 -7.84
C GLN A 82 12.54 -12.56 -7.77
N ASP A 83 13.34 -11.74 -8.47
CA ASP A 83 14.80 -11.84 -8.42
C ASP A 83 15.37 -11.42 -7.05
N ALA A 84 14.79 -10.38 -6.44
CA ALA A 84 15.15 -9.96 -5.08
C ALA A 84 14.76 -11.00 -4.03
N ARG A 85 13.68 -11.77 -4.26
CA ARG A 85 13.28 -12.89 -3.40
C ARG A 85 14.24 -14.06 -3.46
N ALA A 86 14.93 -14.26 -4.59
CA ALA A 86 15.85 -15.38 -4.79
C ALA A 86 17.21 -15.11 -4.11
N ASP A 87 17.80 -13.94 -4.36
CA ASP A 87 19.01 -13.46 -3.68
C ASP A 87 19.05 -11.93 -3.68
N LEU A 88 18.56 -11.36 -2.58
CA LEU A 88 18.49 -9.91 -2.38
C LEU A 88 19.87 -9.24 -2.49
N THR A 89 20.91 -9.87 -1.93
CA THR A 89 22.25 -9.26 -1.90
C THR A 89 22.89 -9.23 -3.28
N ALA A 90 22.79 -10.32 -4.05
CA ALA A 90 23.25 -10.38 -5.43
C ALA A 90 22.49 -9.39 -6.30
N TRP A 91 21.17 -9.31 -6.13
CA TRP A 91 20.33 -8.37 -6.87
C TRP A 91 20.74 -6.92 -6.62
N ILE A 92 20.88 -6.51 -5.35
CA ILE A 92 21.36 -5.17 -4.97
C ILE A 92 22.73 -4.89 -5.62
N TYR A 93 23.68 -5.82 -5.50
CA TYR A 93 25.02 -5.65 -6.06
C TYR A 93 24.98 -5.42 -7.58
N HIS A 94 24.20 -6.22 -8.32
CA HIS A 94 24.06 -6.05 -9.76
C HIS A 94 23.40 -4.72 -10.15
N GLN A 95 22.40 -4.26 -9.39
CA GLN A 95 21.78 -2.96 -9.62
C GLN A 95 22.78 -1.82 -9.42
N ILE A 96 23.52 -1.84 -8.31
CA ILE A 96 24.57 -0.84 -8.03
C ILE A 96 25.63 -0.87 -9.12
N GLN A 97 26.16 -2.06 -9.45
CA GLN A 97 27.19 -2.22 -10.48
C GLN A 97 26.75 -1.65 -11.82
N ARG A 98 25.49 -1.91 -12.23
CA ARG A 98 24.92 -1.38 -13.48
C ARG A 98 24.83 0.14 -13.44
N GLN A 99 24.36 0.72 -12.34
CA GLN A 99 24.23 2.18 -12.20
C GLN A 99 25.59 2.88 -12.20
N VAL A 100 26.56 2.38 -11.43
CA VAL A 100 27.91 2.96 -11.37
C VAL A 100 28.59 2.90 -12.74
N ARG A 101 28.45 1.78 -13.47
CA ARG A 101 28.98 1.67 -14.84
C ARG A 101 28.28 2.59 -15.82
N ALA A 102 26.95 2.72 -15.73
CA ALA A 102 26.19 3.63 -16.59
C ALA A 102 26.55 5.11 -16.34
N ALA A 103 26.90 5.47 -15.11
CA ALA A 103 27.40 6.79 -14.74
C ALA A 103 28.84 7.05 -15.21
N GLY A 104 29.51 6.07 -15.83
CA GLY A 104 30.89 6.22 -16.33
C GLY A 104 31.95 6.30 -15.23
N LEU A 105 31.62 5.86 -14.01
CA LEU A 105 32.53 5.93 -12.87
C LEU A 105 33.57 4.81 -12.90
N SER A 106 34.83 5.18 -12.76
CA SER A 106 35.95 4.24 -12.75
C SER A 106 36.24 3.77 -11.31
N LEU A 107 35.95 2.50 -11.04
CA LEU A 107 36.29 1.79 -9.80
C LEU A 107 37.26 0.64 -10.11
N ASP A 108 38.03 0.21 -9.11
CA ASP A 108 38.85 -1.01 -9.18
C ASP A 108 37.96 -2.26 -9.08
N TRP A 109 37.26 -2.56 -10.17
CA TRP A 109 36.37 -3.72 -10.27
C TRP A 109 37.07 -5.05 -9.99
N PRO A 110 38.30 -5.32 -10.48
CA PRO A 110 39.02 -6.54 -10.14
C PRO A 110 39.21 -6.73 -8.62
N ALA A 111 39.59 -5.67 -7.89
CA ALA A 111 39.72 -5.76 -6.44
C ALA A 111 38.36 -5.98 -5.75
N ILE A 112 37.30 -5.31 -6.21
CA ILE A 112 35.95 -5.50 -5.69
C ILE A 112 35.48 -6.95 -5.92
N GLU A 113 35.61 -7.47 -7.13
CA GLU A 113 35.15 -8.81 -7.51
C GLU A 113 35.95 -9.93 -6.83
N ALA A 114 37.17 -9.65 -6.37
CA ALA A 114 37.98 -10.57 -5.58
C ALA A 114 37.45 -10.79 -4.14
N GLU A 115 36.52 -9.97 -3.64
CA GLU A 115 35.92 -10.20 -2.32
C GLU A 115 35.08 -11.48 -2.27
N VAL A 116 35.15 -12.14 -1.12
CA VAL A 116 34.54 -13.46 -0.88
C VAL A 116 33.01 -13.37 -0.83
N THR A 117 32.45 -12.37 -0.15
CA THR A 117 30.99 -12.23 0.01
C THR A 117 30.45 -11.03 -0.76
N ILE A 118 29.20 -11.13 -1.24
CA ILE A 118 28.54 -10.06 -2.00
C ILE A 118 28.36 -8.80 -1.13
N SER A 119 28.04 -8.96 0.14
CA SER A 119 27.95 -7.87 1.11
C SER A 119 29.24 -7.04 1.16
N ARG A 120 30.42 -7.69 1.15
CA ARG A 120 31.71 -7.00 1.10
C ARG A 120 31.98 -6.30 -0.23
N ARG A 121 31.50 -6.87 -1.34
CA ARG A 121 31.57 -6.20 -2.65
C ARG A 121 30.78 -4.90 -2.64
N ILE A 122 29.55 -4.93 -2.13
CA ILE A 122 28.71 -3.73 -1.96
C ILE A 122 29.41 -2.70 -1.07
N TRP A 123 29.98 -3.14 0.06
CA TRP A 123 30.73 -2.26 0.97
C TRP A 123 31.92 -1.59 0.28
N ARG A 124 32.73 -2.35 -0.46
CA ARG A 124 33.88 -1.79 -1.20
C ARG A 124 33.45 -0.80 -2.26
N VAL A 125 32.36 -1.07 -2.99
CA VAL A 125 31.80 -0.11 -3.95
C VAL A 125 31.40 1.18 -3.23
N ALA A 126 30.64 1.09 -2.14
CA ALA A 126 30.20 2.26 -1.38
C ALA A 126 31.38 3.08 -0.84
N ARG A 127 32.41 2.42 -0.33
CA ARG A 127 33.64 3.07 0.16
C ARG A 127 34.40 3.76 -0.98
N ALA A 128 34.59 3.08 -2.11
CA ALA A 128 35.30 3.65 -3.26
C ALA A 128 34.56 4.87 -3.84
N LEU A 129 33.22 4.83 -3.86
CA LEU A 129 32.40 5.99 -4.22
C LEU A 129 32.60 7.15 -3.23
N ARG A 130 32.58 6.87 -1.93
CA ARG A 130 32.79 7.89 -0.89
C ARG A 130 34.18 8.52 -0.98
N GLU A 131 35.22 7.75 -1.29
CA GLU A 131 36.59 8.24 -1.51
C GLU A 131 36.68 9.18 -2.72
N GLN A 132 35.73 9.09 -3.67
CA GLN A 132 35.54 10.02 -4.80
C GLN A 132 34.52 11.14 -4.50
N GLU A 133 34.17 11.37 -3.24
CA GLU A 133 33.15 12.35 -2.79
C GLU A 133 31.74 12.08 -3.32
N LEU A 134 31.43 10.85 -3.72
CA LEU A 134 30.09 10.43 -4.15
C LEU A 134 29.32 9.77 -3.01
N ARG A 135 28.00 9.97 -2.97
CA ARG A 135 27.12 9.33 -1.99
C ARG A 135 26.26 8.26 -2.65
N LEU A 136 26.38 7.03 -2.17
CA LEU A 136 25.43 5.97 -2.47
C LEU A 136 24.24 6.02 -1.51
N VAL A 137 23.03 6.03 -2.05
CA VAL A 137 21.75 5.95 -1.32
C VAL A 137 20.97 4.75 -1.83
N LEU A 138 20.69 3.78 -0.95
CA LEU A 138 19.89 2.61 -1.26
C LEU A 138 18.47 2.79 -0.72
N LEU A 139 17.49 2.71 -1.61
CA LEU A 139 16.06 2.78 -1.29
C LEU A 139 15.45 1.39 -1.45
N MET A 140 14.88 0.83 -0.38
CA MET A 140 14.31 -0.52 -0.39
C MET A 140 12.81 -0.44 -0.09
N ASP A 141 11.99 -0.81 -1.07
CA ASP A 141 10.55 -0.87 -0.92
C ASP A 141 10.09 -2.28 -0.50
N ASN A 142 8.90 -2.37 0.09
CA ASN A 142 8.29 -3.62 0.58
C ASN A 142 9.23 -4.45 1.46
N PHE A 143 10.02 -3.79 2.31
CA PHE A 143 11.08 -4.44 3.08
C PHE A 143 10.56 -5.43 4.13
N ASP A 144 9.28 -5.36 4.51
CA ASP A 144 8.64 -6.34 5.39
C ASP A 144 8.82 -7.78 4.88
N ARG A 145 8.87 -7.97 3.55
CA ARG A 145 9.04 -9.29 2.91
C ARG A 145 10.34 -9.99 3.26
N VAL A 146 11.39 -9.21 3.50
CA VAL A 146 12.71 -9.73 3.85
C VAL A 146 12.66 -10.48 5.19
N PHE A 147 11.79 -10.05 6.10
CA PHE A 147 11.55 -10.71 7.38
C PHE A 147 10.57 -11.88 7.28
N GLU A 148 9.45 -11.69 6.56
CA GLU A 148 8.42 -12.73 6.40
C GLU A 148 8.99 -14.02 5.79
N GLU A 149 9.92 -13.89 4.85
CA GLU A 149 10.48 -14.99 4.09
C GLU A 149 11.87 -15.42 4.59
N GLN A 150 12.35 -14.83 5.70
CA GLN A 150 13.64 -15.10 6.34
C GLN A 150 14.86 -15.02 5.39
N TRP A 151 14.83 -14.12 4.41
CA TRP A 151 15.91 -13.98 3.43
C TRP A 151 17.21 -13.46 4.04
N LEU A 152 17.12 -12.72 5.14
CA LEU A 152 18.28 -12.28 5.92
C LEU A 152 18.44 -13.14 7.17
N ARG A 153 19.51 -13.95 7.19
CA ARG A 153 19.98 -14.61 8.41
C ARG A 153 20.76 -13.61 9.26
N ARG A 154 20.83 -13.83 10.58
CA ARG A 154 21.57 -12.95 11.51
C ARG A 154 23.00 -12.68 11.04
N ASP A 155 23.69 -13.73 10.57
CA ASP A 155 25.07 -13.63 10.08
C ASP A 155 25.21 -12.64 8.90
N THR A 156 24.23 -12.63 7.98
CA THR A 156 24.20 -11.70 6.84
C THR A 156 23.94 -10.27 7.29
N VAL A 157 23.07 -10.05 8.28
CA VAL A 157 22.78 -8.71 8.81
C VAL A 157 24.02 -8.09 9.48
N ASP A 158 24.79 -8.90 10.21
CA ASP A 158 26.05 -8.45 10.80
C ASP A 158 27.09 -8.08 9.73
N GLU A 159 27.13 -8.80 8.60
CA GLU A 159 27.95 -8.44 7.45
C GLU A 159 27.53 -7.12 6.77
N LEU A 160 26.25 -6.74 6.86
CA LEU A 160 25.74 -5.50 6.28
C LEU A 160 25.98 -4.30 7.19
N ARG A 161 26.35 -4.50 8.47
CA ARG A 161 26.58 -3.39 9.43
C ARG A 161 27.58 -2.34 8.92
N PRO A 162 28.74 -2.68 8.32
CA PRO A 162 29.66 -1.67 7.81
C PRO A 162 29.05 -0.78 6.71
N LEU A 163 27.98 -1.22 6.04
CA LEU A 163 27.32 -0.44 5.00
C LEU A 163 26.71 0.85 5.54
N THR A 164 26.18 0.87 6.77
CA THR A 164 25.56 2.08 7.34
C THR A 164 26.56 3.18 7.64
N LEU A 165 27.86 2.90 7.58
CA LEU A 165 28.93 3.91 7.72
C LEU A 165 29.31 4.54 6.37
N GLU A 166 29.14 3.82 5.27
CA GLU A 166 29.59 4.24 3.94
C GLU A 166 28.45 4.74 3.05
N MET A 167 27.25 4.15 3.19
CA MET A 167 26.07 4.50 2.41
C MET A 167 24.87 4.82 3.31
N ALA A 168 23.88 5.50 2.74
CA ALA A 168 22.60 5.71 3.38
C ALA A 168 21.59 4.66 2.93
N LEU A 169 20.78 4.17 3.86
CA LEU A 169 19.73 3.19 3.59
C LEU A 169 18.37 3.76 3.99
N VAL A 170 17.39 3.71 3.10
CA VAL A 170 15.99 4.03 3.38
C VAL A 170 15.13 2.80 3.09
N VAL A 171 14.56 2.19 4.12
CA VAL A 171 13.67 1.03 3.98
C VAL A 171 12.22 1.45 4.18
N ALA A 172 11.29 0.92 3.38
CA ALA A 172 9.85 1.13 3.57
C ALA A 172 9.18 -0.13 4.11
N THR A 173 8.45 0.05 5.23
CA THR A 173 7.76 -1.04 5.93
C THR A 173 6.34 -0.67 6.31
N GLU A 174 5.50 -1.68 6.54
CA GLU A 174 4.12 -1.51 7.02
C GLU A 174 4.04 -1.25 8.51
N GLN A 175 5.00 -1.79 9.26
CA GLN A 175 5.11 -1.68 10.70
C GLN A 175 6.54 -1.31 11.09
N PRO A 176 6.76 -0.77 12.30
CA PRO A 176 8.11 -0.57 12.80
C PRO A 176 8.93 -1.86 12.76
N LEU A 177 10.21 -1.77 12.43
CA LEU A 177 11.09 -2.96 12.32
C LEU A 177 11.08 -3.83 13.60
N HIS A 178 11.01 -3.21 14.78
CA HIS A 178 10.93 -3.90 16.08
C HIS A 178 9.64 -4.70 16.30
N ASP A 179 8.56 -4.38 15.56
CA ASP A 179 7.30 -5.11 15.60
C ASP A 179 7.31 -6.30 14.61
N LEU A 180 8.19 -6.28 13.58
CA LEU A 180 8.32 -7.36 12.59
C LEU A 180 9.15 -8.53 13.12
N ASP A 181 10.34 -8.25 13.64
CA ASP A 181 11.23 -9.24 14.26
C ASP A 181 12.06 -8.56 15.35
N ARG A 182 11.82 -8.91 16.61
CA ARG A 182 12.49 -8.30 17.76
C ARG A 182 13.99 -8.59 17.80
N ASP A 183 14.38 -9.78 17.35
CA ASP A 183 15.76 -10.24 17.42
C ASP A 183 16.60 -9.59 16.32
N LEU A 184 16.06 -9.54 15.09
CA LEU A 184 16.71 -8.84 13.99
C LEU A 184 16.65 -7.33 14.17
N ALA A 185 15.57 -6.75 14.70
CA ALA A 185 15.52 -5.31 14.98
C ALA A 185 16.50 -4.86 16.07
N ALA A 186 16.86 -5.76 17.00
CA ALA A 186 17.94 -5.51 17.95
C ALA A 186 19.34 -5.55 17.29
N SER A 187 19.44 -5.96 16.01
CA SER A 187 20.69 -5.89 15.27
C SER A 187 21.19 -4.45 15.17
N PRO A 188 22.50 -4.23 15.32
CA PRO A 188 23.11 -2.92 15.15
C PRO A 188 22.80 -2.24 13.80
N LEU A 189 22.45 -3.01 12.76
CA LEU A 189 22.07 -2.44 11.46
C LEU A 189 20.77 -1.63 11.54
N PHE A 190 19.76 -2.19 12.21
CA PHE A 190 18.40 -1.62 12.24
C PHE A 190 18.18 -0.71 13.45
N ASN A 191 18.88 -0.95 14.56
CA ASN A 191 18.79 -0.12 15.76
C ASN A 191 19.26 1.34 15.54
N VAL A 192 20.08 1.58 14.52
CA VAL A 192 20.60 2.93 14.19
C VAL A 192 19.65 3.69 13.25
N MET A 193 18.61 3.05 12.72
CA MET A 193 17.70 3.70 11.77
C MET A 193 16.73 4.66 12.47
N THR A 194 16.63 5.88 11.94
CA THR A 194 15.59 6.82 12.35
C THR A 194 14.25 6.40 11.76
N GLN A 195 13.23 6.21 12.61
CA GLN A 195 11.91 5.84 12.15
C GLN A 195 11.09 7.07 11.77
N VAL A 196 10.54 7.06 10.55
CA VAL A 196 9.69 8.13 10.05
C VAL A 196 8.35 7.56 9.65
N PHE A 197 7.28 8.07 10.26
CA PHE A 197 5.93 7.57 10.04
C PHE A 197 5.21 8.36 8.94
N LEU A 198 4.70 7.65 7.93
CA LEU A 198 3.79 8.19 6.93
C LEU A 198 2.35 7.83 7.26
N GLY A 199 1.51 8.86 7.45
CA GLY A 199 0.08 8.75 7.73
C GLY A 199 -0.76 9.41 6.63
N LEU A 200 -1.82 10.12 6.98
CA LEU A 200 -2.56 10.93 6.00
C LEU A 200 -1.71 12.15 5.57
N LEU A 201 -2.12 12.84 4.49
CA LEU A 201 -1.54 14.15 4.18
C LEU A 201 -2.08 15.20 5.14
N ASP A 202 -1.33 16.29 5.28
CA ASP A 202 -1.83 17.48 5.93
C ASP A 202 -2.93 18.15 5.08
N PRO A 203 -3.83 18.92 5.70
CA PRO A 203 -4.95 19.53 4.99
C PRO A 203 -4.53 20.44 3.82
N GLN A 204 -3.40 21.14 3.95
CA GLN A 204 -2.93 22.07 2.93
C GLN A 204 -2.43 21.30 1.70
N ALA A 205 -1.59 20.27 1.88
CA ALA A 205 -1.15 19.43 0.76
C ALA A 205 -2.29 18.66 0.10
N ALA A 206 -3.23 18.12 0.88
CA ALA A 206 -4.41 17.44 0.34
C ALA A 206 -5.25 18.39 -0.54
N ARG A 207 -5.47 19.63 -0.06
CA ARG A 207 -6.18 20.65 -0.81
C ARG A 207 -5.43 21.09 -2.06
N ALA A 208 -4.11 21.28 -1.97
CA ALA A 208 -3.26 21.59 -3.12
C ALA A 208 -3.33 20.50 -4.20
N TRP A 209 -3.35 19.23 -3.80
CA TRP A 209 -3.51 18.11 -4.73
C TRP A 209 -4.89 18.13 -5.41
N VAL A 210 -5.96 18.34 -4.64
CA VAL A 210 -7.31 18.47 -5.23
C VAL A 210 -7.36 19.62 -6.24
N LEU A 211 -6.79 20.78 -5.89
CA LEU A 211 -6.77 21.94 -6.78
C LEU A 211 -5.91 21.73 -8.03
N ALA A 212 -4.89 20.88 -7.99
CA ALA A 212 -4.12 20.54 -9.19
C ALA A 212 -4.98 19.85 -10.27
N TYR A 213 -6.12 19.25 -9.91
CA TYR A 213 -7.08 18.75 -10.90
C TYR A 213 -7.93 19.86 -11.55
N ALA A 214 -7.94 21.08 -11.03
CA ALA A 214 -8.71 22.18 -11.60
C ALA A 214 -8.22 22.59 -13.00
N ASP A 215 -6.94 22.30 -13.32
CA ASP A 215 -6.36 22.50 -14.65
C ASP A 215 -7.05 21.61 -15.70
N ASP A 216 -7.42 20.39 -15.32
CA ASP A 216 -8.04 19.37 -16.20
C ASP A 216 -9.59 19.35 -16.08
N PHE A 217 -10.15 19.86 -14.97
CA PHE A 217 -11.55 19.74 -14.60
C PHE A 217 -12.14 21.05 -14.05
N SER A 218 -12.89 21.76 -14.89
CA SER A 218 -13.63 22.97 -14.49
C SER A 218 -14.61 22.66 -13.35
N GLY A 219 -14.64 23.52 -12.32
CA GLY A 219 -15.54 23.38 -11.17
C GLY A 219 -14.92 22.72 -9.94
N VAL A 220 -13.76 22.05 -10.07
CA VAL A 220 -13.05 21.45 -8.92
C VAL A 220 -12.72 22.47 -7.84
N ASN A 221 -12.37 23.71 -8.21
CA ASN A 221 -12.10 24.79 -7.26
C ASN A 221 -13.27 25.06 -6.30
N VAL A 222 -14.51 24.92 -6.79
CA VAL A 222 -15.74 25.13 -6.00
C VAL A 222 -15.97 23.95 -5.05
N LEU A 223 -15.57 22.74 -5.46
CA LEU A 223 -15.80 21.51 -4.72
C LEU A 223 -14.61 21.10 -3.84
N ALA A 224 -13.51 21.87 -3.84
CA ALA A 224 -12.23 21.44 -3.29
C ALA A 224 -12.33 20.94 -1.85
N ASP A 225 -12.98 21.70 -0.97
CA ASP A 225 -13.09 21.33 0.45
C ASP A 225 -13.96 20.08 0.65
N ALA A 226 -15.05 19.94 -0.13
CA ALA A 226 -15.89 18.74 -0.10
C ALA A 226 -15.14 17.50 -0.62
N LEU A 227 -14.30 17.65 -1.65
CA LEU A 227 -13.47 16.57 -2.18
C LEU A 227 -12.34 16.18 -1.21
N VAL A 228 -11.74 17.13 -0.52
CA VAL A 228 -10.78 16.85 0.57
C VAL A 228 -11.46 16.08 1.69
N ASP A 229 -12.65 16.51 2.13
CA ASP A 229 -13.41 15.82 3.18
C ASP A 229 -13.83 14.39 2.72
N LEU A 230 -14.24 14.20 1.46
CA LEU A 230 -14.59 12.88 0.91
C LEU A 230 -13.39 11.94 0.77
N THR A 231 -12.22 12.45 0.40
CA THR A 231 -10.99 11.66 0.28
C THR A 231 -10.29 11.44 1.62
N GLY A 232 -10.64 12.24 2.63
CA GLY A 232 -10.08 12.13 3.97
C GLY A 232 -8.58 12.34 4.02
N MET A 233 -8.03 13.14 3.09
CA MET A 233 -6.59 13.39 2.93
C MET A 233 -5.76 12.11 2.67
N HIS A 234 -6.40 11.00 2.28
CA HIS A 234 -5.71 9.74 2.05
C HIS A 234 -5.08 9.72 0.64
N PRO A 235 -3.75 9.55 0.51
CA PRO A 235 -3.06 9.61 -0.80
C PRO A 235 -3.65 8.71 -1.88
N PHE A 236 -4.04 7.48 -1.53
CA PHE A 236 -4.72 6.57 -2.46
C PHE A 236 -6.03 7.14 -3.03
N LEU A 237 -6.89 7.73 -2.19
CA LEU A 237 -8.17 8.28 -2.65
C LEU A 237 -7.96 9.57 -3.44
N LEU A 238 -7.02 10.43 -3.00
CA LEU A 238 -6.64 11.64 -3.74
C LEU A 238 -6.09 11.32 -5.13
N ARG A 239 -5.30 10.25 -5.27
CA ARG A 239 -4.82 9.79 -6.58
C ARG A 239 -5.95 9.24 -7.45
N ARG A 240 -6.88 8.48 -6.87
CA ARG A 240 -8.05 7.95 -7.60
C ARG A 240 -9.06 9.00 -7.99
N LEU A 241 -9.02 10.16 -7.34
CA LEU A 241 -9.92 11.27 -7.64
C LEU A 241 -9.83 11.69 -9.12
N GLY A 242 -8.64 11.75 -9.73
CA GLY A 242 -8.51 12.11 -11.15
C GLY A 242 -9.30 11.17 -12.08
N ASP A 243 -9.13 9.85 -11.91
CA ASP A 243 -9.87 8.83 -12.68
C ASP A 243 -11.39 9.01 -12.48
N ILE A 244 -11.82 9.27 -11.25
CA ILE A 244 -13.23 9.45 -10.89
C ILE A 244 -13.81 10.73 -11.49
N LEU A 245 -13.08 11.84 -11.44
CA LEU A 245 -13.51 13.11 -12.04
C LEU A 245 -13.69 12.97 -13.55
N LEU A 246 -12.82 12.18 -14.21
CA LEU A 246 -12.96 11.84 -15.62
C LEU A 246 -14.24 11.03 -15.89
N GLU A 247 -14.47 9.95 -15.15
CA GLU A 247 -15.68 9.13 -15.28
C GLU A 247 -16.95 9.93 -15.04
N VAL A 248 -16.96 10.79 -14.02
CA VAL A 248 -18.11 11.65 -13.70
C VAL A 248 -18.36 12.64 -14.84
N ARG A 249 -17.31 13.27 -15.37
CA ARG A 249 -17.44 14.20 -16.50
C ARG A 249 -18.04 13.54 -17.73
N GLU A 250 -17.67 12.29 -18.03
CA GLU A 250 -18.23 11.53 -19.16
C GLU A 250 -19.71 11.18 -18.97
N MET A 251 -20.21 11.17 -17.73
CA MET A 251 -21.62 10.93 -17.41
C MET A 251 -22.45 12.23 -17.42
N ILE A 252 -21.83 13.40 -17.45
CA ILE A 252 -22.53 14.69 -17.51
C ILE A 252 -22.99 14.92 -18.95
N VAL A 253 -24.30 14.84 -19.16
CA VAL A 253 -24.93 15.16 -20.44
C VAL A 253 -24.68 16.64 -20.75
N GLY A 254 -23.92 16.92 -21.82
CA GLY A 254 -23.59 18.29 -22.25
C GLY A 254 -22.21 18.81 -21.83
N GLY A 255 -21.39 18.01 -21.12
CA GLY A 255 -19.98 18.34 -20.86
C GLY A 255 -19.74 19.59 -20.00
N GLY A 256 -20.71 19.95 -19.15
CA GLY A 256 -20.66 21.14 -18.29
C GLY A 256 -19.62 21.06 -17.16
N ALA A 257 -19.42 22.19 -16.48
CA ALA A 257 -18.55 22.27 -15.32
C ALA A 257 -19.08 21.44 -14.14
N LEU A 258 -18.17 20.92 -13.32
CA LEU A 258 -18.53 20.22 -12.09
C LEU A 258 -19.14 21.19 -11.09
N GLY A 259 -20.26 20.78 -10.51
CA GLY A 259 -21.03 21.53 -9.52
C GLY A 259 -21.45 20.66 -8.33
N PRO A 260 -21.96 21.24 -7.24
CA PRO A 260 -22.36 20.52 -6.04
C PRO A 260 -23.35 19.37 -6.29
N GLU A 261 -24.20 19.49 -7.31
CA GLU A 261 -25.15 18.47 -7.77
C GLU A 261 -24.48 17.17 -8.24
N HIS A 262 -23.19 17.23 -8.59
CA HIS A 262 -22.40 16.07 -9.03
C HIS A 262 -21.70 15.35 -7.86
N LEU A 263 -21.63 15.95 -6.66
CA LEU A 263 -20.98 15.36 -5.49
C LEU A 263 -21.55 13.98 -5.11
N PRO A 264 -22.87 13.70 -5.17
CA PRO A 264 -23.38 12.36 -4.89
C PRO A 264 -22.80 11.28 -5.80
N LEU A 265 -22.59 11.60 -7.09
CA LEU A 265 -22.00 10.66 -8.06
C LEU A 265 -20.50 10.48 -7.80
N VAL A 266 -19.76 11.56 -7.53
CA VAL A 266 -18.35 11.50 -7.13
C VAL A 266 -18.19 10.66 -5.86
N ARG A 267 -19.05 10.88 -4.85
CA ARG A 267 -19.08 10.11 -3.60
C ARG A 267 -19.27 8.61 -3.86
N LEU A 268 -20.23 8.25 -4.71
CA LEU A 268 -20.50 6.86 -5.08
C LEU A 268 -19.28 6.20 -5.73
N ARG A 269 -18.65 6.87 -6.69
CA ARG A 269 -17.44 6.37 -7.38
C ARG A 269 -16.23 6.30 -6.45
N LEU A 270 -16.03 7.30 -5.59
CA LEU A 270 -14.99 7.25 -4.55
C LEU A 270 -15.19 6.07 -3.60
N ALA A 271 -16.42 5.74 -3.21
CA ALA A 271 -16.70 4.58 -2.37
C ALA A 271 -16.33 3.27 -3.08
N GLU A 272 -16.63 3.16 -4.39
CA GLU A 272 -16.31 1.99 -5.21
C GLU A 272 -14.80 1.81 -5.38
N HIS A 273 -14.09 2.85 -5.82
CA HIS A 273 -12.64 2.81 -6.04
C HIS A 273 -11.87 2.74 -4.72
N GLY A 274 -12.43 3.33 -3.65
CA GLY A 274 -11.89 3.31 -2.29
C GLY A 274 -12.01 1.97 -1.58
N ARG A 275 -12.78 1.02 -2.14
CA ARG A 275 -12.99 -0.29 -1.51
C ARG A 275 -11.68 -1.01 -1.15
N LEU A 276 -10.64 -0.88 -1.98
CA LEU A 276 -9.35 -1.50 -1.69
C LEU A 276 -8.73 -0.98 -0.37
N VAL A 277 -8.71 0.34 -0.16
CA VAL A 277 -8.18 0.89 1.10
C VAL A 277 -9.08 0.55 2.27
N PHE A 278 -10.40 0.56 2.10
CA PHE A 278 -11.34 0.23 3.18
C PHE A 278 -11.25 -1.24 3.62
N GLU A 279 -11.21 -2.18 2.67
CA GLU A 279 -11.03 -3.62 2.95
C GLU A 279 -9.67 -3.89 3.60
N THR A 280 -8.61 -3.21 3.13
CA THR A 280 -7.27 -3.36 3.70
C THR A 280 -7.24 -2.87 5.16
N SER A 281 -7.85 -1.72 5.44
CA SER A 281 -7.98 -1.19 6.80
C SER A 281 -8.84 -2.09 7.68
N PHE A 282 -9.97 -2.59 7.17
CA PHE A 282 -10.84 -3.50 7.93
C PHE A 282 -10.14 -4.81 8.30
N ARG A 283 -9.39 -5.43 7.38
CA ARG A 283 -8.59 -6.63 7.70
C ARG A 283 -7.56 -6.38 8.79
N ARG A 284 -7.03 -5.16 8.90
CA ARG A 284 -6.11 -4.79 9.99
C ARG A 284 -6.84 -4.67 11.33
N LEU A 285 -8.08 -4.18 11.34
CA LEU A 285 -8.92 -4.19 12.54
C LEU A 285 -9.20 -5.63 13.03
N GLN A 286 -9.25 -6.61 12.11
CA GLN A 286 -9.42 -8.02 12.44
C GLN A 286 -8.12 -8.71 12.92
N LYS A 287 -6.95 -8.14 12.64
CA LYS A 287 -5.63 -8.69 12.98
C LYS A 287 -4.81 -7.69 13.78
N LEU A 288 -5.28 -7.44 15.01
CA LEU A 288 -4.66 -6.48 15.90
C LEU A 288 -3.29 -6.97 16.41
N PRO A 289 -2.29 -6.08 16.56
CA PRO A 289 -1.05 -6.42 17.23
C PRO A 289 -1.30 -6.85 18.69
N PRO A 290 -0.49 -7.76 19.26
CA PRO A 290 -0.70 -8.26 20.62
C PRO A 290 -0.77 -7.20 21.73
N ARG A 291 -0.14 -6.03 21.51
CA ARG A 291 -0.15 -4.90 22.45
C ARG A 291 -1.47 -4.11 22.46
N ILE A 292 -2.34 -4.31 21.47
CA ILE A 292 -3.58 -3.55 21.31
C ILE A 292 -4.75 -4.39 21.82
N ARG A 293 -5.47 -3.87 22.81
CA ARG A 293 -6.67 -4.54 23.36
C ARG A 293 -7.83 -4.43 22.36
N PRO A 294 -8.45 -5.56 21.95
CA PRO A 294 -9.59 -5.54 21.04
C PRO A 294 -10.76 -4.71 21.58
N GLU A 295 -11.05 -4.80 22.88
CA GLU A 295 -12.15 -4.06 23.53
C GLU A 295 -12.03 -2.54 23.38
N SER A 296 -10.81 -2.00 23.48
CA SER A 296 -10.56 -0.57 23.26
C SER A 296 -10.80 -0.17 21.81
N ILE A 297 -10.42 -1.01 20.83
CA ILE A 297 -10.70 -0.77 19.42
C ILE A 297 -12.21 -0.77 19.17
N ASP A 298 -12.93 -1.78 19.67
CA ASP A 298 -14.37 -1.89 19.52
C ASP A 298 -15.11 -0.69 20.11
N LYS A 299 -14.73 -0.27 21.32
CA LYS A 299 -15.28 0.92 21.98
C LYS A 299 -15.06 2.18 21.14
N LEU A 300 -13.83 2.42 20.69
CA LEU A 300 -13.47 3.60 19.89
C LEU A 300 -14.18 3.61 18.54
N VAL A 301 -14.20 2.47 17.84
CA VAL A 301 -14.87 2.32 16.55
C VAL A 301 -16.37 2.58 16.69
N ARG A 302 -17.05 1.96 17.67
CA ARG A 302 -18.48 2.20 17.90
C ARG A 302 -18.79 3.65 18.23
N ALA A 303 -17.97 4.29 19.06
CA ALA A 303 -18.13 5.71 19.38
C ALA A 303 -17.98 6.58 18.13
N MET A 304 -16.97 6.31 17.29
CA MET A 304 -16.73 7.06 16.05
C MET A 304 -17.77 6.80 14.95
N LEU A 305 -18.41 5.62 14.94
CA LEU A 305 -19.54 5.34 14.07
C LEU A 305 -20.79 6.15 14.46
N GLY A 306 -20.90 6.55 15.74
CA GLY A 306 -21.94 7.44 16.23
C GLY A 306 -21.68 8.93 15.96
N GLY A 307 -20.50 9.29 15.44
CA GLY A 307 -20.08 10.67 15.19
C GLY A 307 -18.65 10.95 15.68
N SER A 308 -18.25 12.21 15.73
CA SER A 308 -16.92 12.57 16.26
C SER A 308 -16.80 12.23 17.75
N LEU A 309 -15.75 11.50 18.12
CA LEU A 309 -15.39 11.19 19.51
C LEU A 309 -14.72 12.41 20.16
N PRO A 310 -15.31 13.05 21.19
CA PRO A 310 -14.69 14.21 21.84
C PRO A 310 -13.32 13.88 22.43
N LEU A 311 -12.39 14.84 22.42
CA LEU A 311 -11.03 14.63 22.96
C LEU A 311 -11.04 14.16 24.42
N ALA A 312 -11.95 14.71 25.24
CA ALA A 312 -12.08 14.39 26.65
C ALA A 312 -12.67 12.98 26.91
N ALA A 313 -13.27 12.33 25.91
CA ALA A 313 -13.84 11.00 26.04
C ALA A 313 -12.80 9.88 25.90
N VAL A 314 -11.58 10.21 25.47
CA VAL A 314 -10.47 9.25 25.33
C VAL A 314 -9.82 9.04 26.69
N THR A 315 -9.87 7.79 27.17
CA THR A 315 -9.21 7.40 28.42
C THR A 315 -7.73 7.07 28.19
N MET A 316 -6.90 7.10 29.24
CA MET A 316 -5.51 6.61 29.15
C MET A 316 -5.44 5.16 28.67
N GLU A 317 -6.43 4.37 29.05
CA GLU A 317 -6.61 2.97 28.66
C GLU A 317 -6.86 2.77 27.16
N ASP A 318 -7.52 3.72 26.51
CA ASP A 318 -7.83 3.67 25.07
C ASP A 318 -6.74 4.34 24.21
N SER A 319 -5.79 5.04 24.83
CA SER A 319 -4.80 5.88 24.14
C SER A 319 -3.89 5.07 23.21
N ALA A 320 -3.48 3.87 23.61
CA ALA A 320 -2.66 2.99 22.77
C ALA A 320 -3.42 2.54 21.51
N ALA A 321 -4.70 2.18 21.65
CA ALA A 321 -5.56 1.77 20.56
C ALA A 321 -5.83 2.94 19.59
N LEU A 322 -6.10 4.13 20.13
CA LEU A 322 -6.31 5.34 19.34
C LEU A 322 -5.04 5.75 18.56
N ASN A 323 -3.88 5.79 19.22
CA ASN A 323 -2.61 6.08 18.56
C ASN A 323 -2.31 5.07 17.46
N TRP A 324 -2.63 3.79 17.68
CA TRP A 324 -2.53 2.78 16.64
C TRP A 324 -3.44 3.12 15.45
N LEU A 325 -4.73 3.43 15.66
CA LEU A 325 -5.66 3.80 14.58
C LEU A 325 -5.20 5.03 13.79
N ILE A 326 -4.62 6.03 14.45
CA ILE A 326 -4.03 7.22 13.81
C ILE A 326 -2.83 6.80 12.95
N ASN A 327 -1.92 5.98 13.49
CA ASN A 327 -0.76 5.47 12.75
C ASN A 327 -1.17 4.55 11.58
N GLN A 328 -2.34 3.92 11.65
CA GLN A 328 -2.94 3.16 10.56
C GLN A 328 -3.66 4.05 9.52
N ALA A 329 -3.56 5.38 9.62
CA ALA A 329 -4.24 6.34 8.74
C ALA A 329 -5.77 6.14 8.69
N MET A 330 -6.38 5.61 9.76
CA MET A 330 -7.81 5.37 9.83
C MET A 330 -8.56 6.51 10.53
N VAL A 331 -7.87 7.25 11.40
CA VAL A 331 -8.46 8.28 12.27
C VAL A 331 -7.69 9.58 12.12
N ILE A 332 -8.42 10.69 12.14
CA ILE A 332 -7.90 12.05 12.21
C ILE A 332 -8.37 12.73 13.48
N CYS A 333 -7.55 13.64 14.00
CA CYS A 333 -7.95 14.59 15.02
C CYS A 333 -8.38 15.87 14.30
N CYS A 334 -9.66 16.21 14.39
CA CYS A 334 -10.20 17.44 13.85
C CYS A 334 -10.29 18.48 14.96
N VAL A 335 -9.69 19.64 14.73
CA VAL A 335 -9.80 20.81 15.60
C VAL A 335 -10.53 21.90 14.80
N ARG A 336 -11.86 21.79 14.70
CA ARG A 336 -12.72 22.81 14.06
C ARG A 336 -13.64 23.43 15.13
N GLY A 337 -13.19 24.52 15.76
CA GLY A 337 -14.00 25.27 16.72
C GLY A 337 -14.53 24.42 17.88
N GLN A 338 -15.84 24.48 18.15
CA GLN A 338 -16.47 23.77 19.28
C GLN A 338 -16.63 22.24 19.11
N GLN A 339 -16.36 21.69 17.92
CA GLN A 339 -16.40 20.24 17.68
C GLN A 339 -14.98 19.72 17.45
N SER A 340 -14.19 19.72 18.53
CA SER A 340 -12.86 19.11 18.52
C SER A 340 -12.96 17.64 18.93
N GLY A 341 -12.43 16.73 18.09
CA GLY A 341 -12.54 15.31 18.35
C GLY A 341 -11.88 14.43 17.30
N TYR A 342 -11.95 13.12 17.55
CA TYR A 342 -11.45 12.08 16.68
C TYR A 342 -12.57 11.54 15.79
N GLN A 343 -12.28 11.40 14.51
CA GLN A 343 -13.21 10.81 13.55
C GLN A 343 -12.44 9.95 12.53
N PHE A 344 -13.17 9.08 11.84
CA PHE A 344 -12.58 8.36 10.70
C PHE A 344 -12.12 9.34 9.63
N PHE A 345 -11.03 8.99 8.94
CA PHE A 345 -10.40 9.87 7.98
C PHE A 345 -11.35 10.37 6.89
N THR A 346 -12.30 9.52 6.46
CA THR A 346 -13.36 9.86 5.50
C THR A 346 -14.71 9.32 5.97
N PRO A 347 -15.82 10.04 5.71
CA PRO A 347 -17.17 9.51 5.96
C PRO A 347 -17.47 8.24 5.16
N LEU A 348 -16.81 8.02 4.03
CA LEU A 348 -16.97 6.80 3.23
C LEU A 348 -16.50 5.54 3.97
N PHE A 349 -15.44 5.68 4.76
CA PHE A 349 -14.90 4.58 5.56
C PHE A 349 -15.79 4.30 6.78
N ALA A 350 -16.35 5.35 7.40
CA ALA A 350 -17.33 5.19 8.47
C ALA A 350 -18.57 4.41 7.98
N GLU A 351 -19.13 4.76 6.82
CA GLU A 351 -20.24 4.02 6.22
C GLU A 351 -19.88 2.58 5.87
N TYR A 352 -18.68 2.37 5.33
CA TYR A 352 -18.17 1.04 5.03
C TYR A 352 -18.09 0.17 6.29
N LEU A 353 -17.52 0.71 7.37
CA LEU A 353 -17.43 0.03 8.66
C LEU A 353 -18.80 -0.22 9.27
N ALA A 354 -19.72 0.76 9.26
CA ALA A 354 -21.07 0.58 9.79
C ALA A 354 -21.77 -0.64 9.17
N ARG A 355 -21.69 -0.79 7.85
CA ARG A 355 -22.29 -1.94 7.13
C ARG A 355 -21.67 -3.28 7.52
N ARG A 356 -20.34 -3.34 7.67
CA ARG A 356 -19.63 -4.57 8.06
C ARG A 356 -19.89 -4.93 9.53
N TRP A 357 -19.83 -3.93 10.40
CA TRP A 357 -19.94 -4.10 11.85
C TRP A 357 -21.38 -4.43 12.29
N GLN A 358 -22.39 -3.92 11.59
CA GLN A 358 -23.80 -4.30 11.80
C GLN A 358 -24.12 -5.68 11.19
N GLY A 359 -23.44 -6.06 10.10
CA GLY A 359 -23.56 -7.40 9.49
C GLY A 359 -23.15 -8.52 10.44
N ASP A 360 -22.05 -8.36 11.19
CA ASP A 360 -21.60 -9.34 12.18
C ASP A 360 -22.54 -9.47 13.40
N ALA A 361 -23.33 -8.43 13.70
CA ALA A 361 -24.28 -8.45 14.82
C ALA A 361 -25.55 -9.27 14.52
N MET A 362 -25.92 -9.47 13.25
CA MET A 362 -27.06 -10.32 12.87
C MET A 362 -26.71 -11.82 12.81
N THR A 363 -25.43 -12.19 12.77
CA THR A 363 -24.97 -13.59 12.79
C THR A 363 -24.68 -14.14 14.19
N ALA A 364 -24.84 -13.34 15.25
CA ALA A 364 -24.55 -13.72 16.64
C ALA A 364 -25.81 -14.01 17.49
N ALA A 365 -26.88 -14.56 16.90
CA ALA A 365 -27.98 -15.17 17.64
C ALA A 365 -27.74 -16.68 17.75
N PRO A 366 -27.92 -17.32 18.93
CA PRO A 366 -27.74 -18.76 19.08
C PRO A 366 -28.94 -19.46 18.44
N VAL A 367 -28.80 -19.84 17.17
CA VAL A 367 -29.74 -20.75 16.52
C VAL A 367 -29.39 -22.16 16.99
N ALA A 368 -30.38 -22.82 17.58
CA ALA A 368 -30.34 -24.20 18.01
C ALA A 368 -29.86 -25.14 16.89
N ALA A 369 -29.25 -26.25 17.30
CA ALA A 369 -28.59 -27.23 16.44
C ALA A 369 -29.46 -27.71 15.25
N PRO A 370 -28.85 -27.98 14.08
CA PRO A 370 -29.55 -28.17 12.82
C PRO A 370 -29.90 -29.64 12.55
N SER A 371 -31.05 -29.86 11.90
CA SER A 371 -31.33 -31.08 11.14
C SER A 371 -31.64 -30.74 9.68
N ALA A 372 -30.59 -30.43 8.91
CA ALA A 372 -30.43 -30.57 7.45
C ALA A 372 -29.10 -29.90 7.02
N PRO A 373 -28.40 -30.37 5.96
CA PRO A 373 -27.10 -29.81 5.59
C PRO A 373 -27.25 -28.40 4.99
N PRO A 374 -26.36 -27.43 5.29
CA PRO A 374 -26.56 -26.04 4.90
C PRO A 374 -25.99 -25.73 3.50
N GLU A 375 -26.70 -24.86 2.77
CA GLU A 375 -26.19 -24.12 1.60
C GLU A 375 -25.36 -22.88 2.01
N ASP A 376 -24.61 -22.93 3.12
CA ASP A 376 -23.90 -21.77 3.70
C ASP A 376 -22.53 -21.45 3.04
N ALA A 377 -22.17 -22.14 1.95
CA ALA A 377 -20.89 -21.88 1.28
C ALA A 377 -20.89 -20.63 0.39
N PHE A 378 -22.06 -20.04 0.10
CA PHE A 378 -22.18 -19.00 -0.94
C PHE A 378 -21.97 -17.56 -0.45
N ASP A 379 -22.03 -17.31 0.86
CA ASP A 379 -21.96 -15.94 1.42
C ASP A 379 -20.55 -15.35 1.44
N GLN A 380 -19.52 -16.17 1.23
CA GLN A 380 -18.12 -15.72 1.14
C GLN A 380 -17.73 -15.22 -0.26
N PHE A 381 -18.57 -15.49 -1.27
CA PHE A 381 -18.29 -15.14 -2.67
C PHE A 381 -18.97 -13.81 -3.05
N SER A 382 -18.35 -13.03 -3.95
CA SER A 382 -19.06 -11.91 -4.56
C SER A 382 -20.28 -12.40 -5.35
N LYS A 383 -21.28 -11.54 -5.59
CA LYS A 383 -22.49 -11.92 -6.34
C LYS A 383 -22.18 -12.61 -7.68
N THR A 384 -21.13 -12.17 -8.36
CA THR A 384 -20.68 -12.76 -9.62
C THR A 384 -19.94 -14.09 -9.43
N GLU A 385 -19.08 -14.22 -8.40
CA GLU A 385 -18.41 -15.49 -8.08
C GLU A 385 -19.40 -16.55 -7.58
N ALA A 386 -20.40 -16.16 -6.79
CA ALA A 386 -21.48 -17.04 -6.36
C ALA A 386 -22.35 -17.49 -7.54
N ALA A 387 -22.68 -16.58 -8.46
CA ALA A 387 -23.40 -16.92 -9.70
C ALA A 387 -22.57 -17.87 -10.58
N LEU A 388 -21.27 -17.60 -10.71
CA LEU A 388 -20.32 -18.43 -11.47
C LEU A 388 -20.18 -19.83 -10.85
N LEU A 389 -20.07 -19.93 -9.52
CA LEU A 389 -19.98 -21.21 -8.82
C LEU A 389 -21.28 -22.00 -8.90
N ARG A 390 -22.45 -21.35 -8.76
CA ARG A 390 -23.76 -22.01 -8.98
C ARG A 390 -23.86 -22.54 -10.41
N TYR A 391 -23.43 -21.73 -11.37
CA TYR A 391 -23.42 -22.12 -12.78
C TYR A 391 -22.52 -23.33 -13.03
N PHE A 392 -21.31 -23.32 -12.48
CA PHE A 392 -20.38 -24.45 -12.57
C PHE A 392 -20.85 -25.71 -11.84
N LYS A 393 -21.56 -25.58 -10.71
CA LYS A 393 -22.19 -26.72 -10.02
C LYS A 393 -23.34 -27.32 -10.84
N ALA A 394 -24.15 -26.49 -11.48
CA ALA A 394 -25.23 -26.96 -12.36
C ALA A 394 -24.70 -27.66 -13.62
N HIS A 395 -23.49 -27.30 -14.08
CA HIS A 395 -22.80 -27.89 -15.23
C HIS A 395 -21.54 -28.68 -14.82
N ALA A 396 -21.60 -29.36 -13.69
CA ALA A 396 -20.45 -30.12 -13.18
C ALA A 396 -19.95 -31.15 -14.21
N ASN A 397 -18.63 -31.29 -14.31
CA ASN A 397 -17.92 -32.15 -15.26
C ASN A 397 -18.10 -31.80 -16.76
N GLN A 398 -18.77 -30.70 -17.10
CA GLN A 398 -18.90 -30.21 -18.47
C GLN A 398 -17.89 -29.09 -18.74
N VAL A 399 -17.42 -28.99 -19.99
CA VAL A 399 -16.54 -27.89 -20.43
C VAL A 399 -17.41 -26.72 -20.85
N VAL A 400 -17.28 -25.59 -20.14
CA VAL A 400 -18.02 -24.36 -20.41
C VAL A 400 -17.10 -23.34 -21.07
N SER A 401 -17.50 -22.80 -22.22
CA SER A 401 -16.71 -21.80 -22.95
C SER A 401 -16.76 -20.41 -22.30
N THR A 402 -15.77 -19.56 -22.60
CA THR A 402 -15.77 -18.16 -22.12
C THR A 402 -16.96 -17.36 -22.63
N GLU A 403 -17.37 -17.60 -23.87
CA GLU A 403 -18.52 -16.94 -24.51
C GLU A 403 -19.83 -17.34 -23.82
N GLN A 404 -19.98 -18.62 -23.48
CA GLN A 404 -21.14 -19.13 -22.74
C GLN A 404 -21.22 -18.51 -21.33
N LEU A 405 -20.08 -18.40 -20.63
CA LEU A 405 -20.04 -17.74 -19.32
C LEU A 405 -20.44 -16.26 -19.44
N LEU A 406 -19.97 -15.54 -20.46
CA LEU A 406 -20.33 -14.13 -20.68
C LEU A 406 -21.82 -13.95 -20.96
N ALA A 407 -22.41 -14.84 -21.75
CA ALA A 407 -23.84 -14.82 -22.06
C ALA A 407 -24.71 -15.20 -20.84
N GLU A 408 -24.36 -16.26 -20.13
CA GLU A 408 -25.27 -16.86 -19.14
C GLU A 408 -25.04 -16.36 -17.70
N VAL A 409 -23.78 -16.07 -17.32
CA VAL A 409 -23.44 -15.58 -15.98
C VAL A 409 -23.38 -14.05 -15.95
N TRP A 410 -22.83 -13.41 -16.98
CA TRP A 410 -22.70 -11.95 -17.05
C TRP A 410 -23.83 -11.25 -17.81
N LYS A 411 -24.68 -11.99 -18.56
CA LYS A 411 -25.73 -11.42 -19.42
C LYS A 411 -25.21 -10.36 -20.40
N ARG A 412 -23.94 -10.49 -20.83
CA ARG A 412 -23.22 -9.55 -21.70
C ARG A 412 -22.26 -10.31 -22.61
N PRO A 413 -22.72 -10.80 -23.77
CA PRO A 413 -21.89 -11.60 -24.67
C PRO A 413 -20.70 -10.82 -25.27
N ASP A 414 -20.81 -9.50 -25.40
CA ASP A 414 -19.76 -8.65 -26.01
C ASP A 414 -18.65 -8.20 -25.03
N ALA A 415 -18.67 -8.68 -23.79
CA ALA A 415 -17.69 -8.26 -22.79
C ALA A 415 -16.32 -8.95 -22.96
N SER A 416 -15.26 -8.31 -22.48
CA SER A 416 -13.90 -8.84 -22.63
C SER A 416 -13.69 -10.18 -21.92
N ASN A 417 -13.11 -11.15 -22.63
CA ASN A 417 -12.67 -12.46 -22.10
C ASN A 417 -11.75 -12.34 -20.87
N ARG A 418 -11.00 -11.24 -20.75
CA ARG A 418 -10.13 -10.97 -19.59
C ARG A 418 -10.91 -10.90 -18.28
N ARG A 419 -12.19 -10.49 -18.33
CA ARG A 419 -13.06 -10.38 -17.15
C ARG A 419 -13.45 -11.76 -16.61
N VAL A 420 -13.69 -12.72 -17.49
CA VAL A 420 -13.96 -14.12 -17.14
C VAL A 420 -12.71 -14.76 -16.52
N GLN A 421 -11.55 -14.53 -17.13
CA GLN A 421 -10.27 -15.06 -16.63
C GLN A 421 -9.96 -14.57 -15.21
N GLU A 422 -10.13 -13.28 -14.93
CA GLU A 422 -9.90 -12.73 -13.58
C GLU A 422 -10.93 -13.21 -12.55
N ALA A 423 -12.19 -13.43 -12.95
CA ALA A 423 -13.21 -13.97 -12.06
C ALA A 423 -12.94 -15.45 -11.72
N ILE A 424 -12.51 -16.24 -12.71
CA ILE A 424 -12.13 -17.64 -12.50
C ILE A 424 -10.86 -17.76 -11.66
N ARG A 425 -9.88 -16.88 -11.88
CA ARG A 425 -8.66 -16.84 -11.06
C ARG A 425 -8.97 -16.58 -9.59
N ARG A 426 -9.89 -15.64 -9.30
CA ARG A 426 -10.33 -15.34 -7.93
C ARG A 426 -11.13 -16.49 -7.32
N LEU A 427 -12.06 -17.06 -8.07
CA LEU A 427 -12.86 -18.19 -7.62
C LEU A 427 -11.99 -19.42 -7.29
N ARG A 428 -10.96 -19.72 -8.10
CA ARG A 428 -9.98 -20.77 -7.80
C ARG A 428 -9.26 -20.55 -6.48
N LEU A 429 -8.71 -19.35 -6.30
CA LEU A 429 -7.98 -19.01 -5.08
C LEU A 429 -8.87 -19.16 -3.84
N GLN A 430 -10.14 -18.77 -3.95
CA GLN A 430 -11.10 -18.93 -2.86
C GLN A 430 -11.45 -20.41 -2.60
N LEU A 431 -11.66 -21.22 -3.64
CA LEU A 431 -11.91 -22.66 -3.51
C LEU A 431 -10.73 -23.42 -2.90
N GLU A 432 -9.49 -23.00 -3.19
CA GLU A 432 -8.26 -23.57 -2.62
C GLU A 432 -8.08 -23.23 -1.13
N THR A 433 -8.57 -22.06 -0.70
CA THR A 433 -8.47 -21.60 0.70
C THR A 433 -9.59 -22.09 1.62
N MET A 434 -10.56 -22.88 1.11
CA MET A 434 -11.68 -23.39 1.92
C MET A 434 -11.31 -24.67 2.67
N ASP A 435 -11.58 -24.70 3.97
CA ASP A 435 -11.36 -25.87 4.85
C ASP A 435 -12.15 -27.12 4.40
N LYS A 436 -13.25 -26.94 3.67
CA LYS A 436 -14.01 -28.03 3.03
C LYS A 436 -13.93 -27.90 1.52
N PRO A 437 -13.26 -28.82 0.80
CA PRO A 437 -13.14 -28.74 -0.65
C PRO A 437 -14.51 -29.00 -1.29
N ILE A 438 -15.03 -27.98 -1.99
CA ILE A 438 -16.29 -28.08 -2.74
C ILE A 438 -16.03 -28.65 -4.16
N GLY A 439 -14.82 -28.46 -4.68
CA GLY A 439 -14.39 -28.90 -6.01
C GLY A 439 -13.33 -27.95 -6.58
N ALA A 440 -12.77 -28.30 -7.74
CA ALA A 440 -11.74 -27.54 -8.43
C ALA A 440 -12.19 -27.13 -9.84
N ILE A 441 -11.71 -25.97 -10.32
CA ILE A 441 -11.97 -25.52 -11.69
C ILE A 441 -10.71 -25.76 -12.52
N GLU A 442 -10.77 -26.66 -13.50
CA GLU A 442 -9.69 -26.97 -14.43
C GLU A 442 -9.79 -26.14 -15.71
N ASN A 443 -8.65 -25.90 -16.36
CA ASN A 443 -8.58 -25.22 -17.65
C ASN A 443 -8.41 -26.27 -18.76
N ASP A 444 -9.35 -26.34 -19.70
CA ASP A 444 -9.23 -27.15 -20.90
C ASP A 444 -8.74 -26.26 -22.07
N ARG A 445 -7.48 -26.47 -22.46
CA ARG A 445 -6.75 -25.57 -23.35
C ARG A 445 -7.49 -25.39 -24.68
N GLY A 446 -7.93 -24.15 -24.94
CA GLY A 446 -8.63 -23.78 -26.17
C GLY A 446 -10.12 -24.10 -26.22
N ARG A 447 -10.69 -24.65 -25.13
CA ARG A 447 -12.11 -25.04 -25.06
C ARG A 447 -12.89 -24.35 -23.94
N GLY A 448 -12.25 -24.07 -22.80
CA GLY A 448 -12.88 -23.34 -21.70
C GLY A 448 -12.53 -23.91 -20.33
N TYR A 449 -13.50 -23.91 -19.43
CA TYR A 449 -13.31 -24.28 -18.02
C TYR A 449 -14.24 -25.40 -17.60
N ARG A 450 -13.73 -26.31 -16.77
CA ARG A 450 -14.50 -27.43 -16.24
C ARG A 450 -14.45 -27.42 -14.72
N PHE A 451 -15.61 -27.55 -14.08
CA PHE A 451 -15.68 -27.72 -12.64
C PHE A 451 -15.77 -29.21 -12.30
N VAL A 452 -14.84 -29.68 -11.48
CA VAL A 452 -14.77 -31.05 -10.96
C VAL A 452 -15.19 -30.99 -9.49
N PRO A 453 -16.39 -31.48 -9.12
CA PRO A 453 -16.82 -31.50 -7.73
C PRO A 453 -15.91 -32.42 -6.91
N ALA A 454 -15.64 -32.05 -5.66
CA ALA A 454 -14.91 -32.93 -4.75
C ALA A 454 -15.81 -34.15 -4.44
N ASN A 455 -15.35 -35.37 -4.76
CA ASN A 455 -16.11 -36.57 -4.46
C ASN A 455 -16.32 -36.69 -2.94
N ALA A 456 -17.58 -36.83 -2.51
CA ALA A 456 -17.90 -37.21 -1.14
C ALA A 456 -17.44 -38.65 -0.92
N SER A 457 -16.24 -38.83 -0.37
CA SER A 457 -15.69 -40.15 -0.02
C SER A 457 -14.79 -40.02 1.21
N ALA A 458 -15.44 -39.92 2.37
CA ALA A 458 -15.17 -40.63 3.62
C ALA A 458 -16.16 -40.12 4.68
#